data_AF-A0A957EG71-F1
#
_entry.id   AF-A0A957EG71-F1
#
_cell.length_a   1.000
_cell.length_b   1.000
_cell.length_c   1.000
_cell.angle_alpha   90.00
_cell.angle_beta   90.00
_cell.angle_gamma   90.00
#
_symmetry.space_group_name_H-M   'P 1'
#
loop_
_entity.id
_entity.type
_entity.pdbx_description
1 polymer ?
#
loop_
_entity_poly.entity_id
_entity_poly.type
_entity_poly.pdbx_seq_one_letter_code
_entity_poly.pdbx_strand_id
1 'polypeptide(L)'
;MPTNANSIFHAAQWSQQSGAITVGPLSPDGDSIIATASGDWVCYEQIDFGDGQFDLMMANVATAVSGQTIQIRLDAPNGDLIGTLDITPTDAAEIFMEQYAAITAVHGIHDIYLTFPNGPVALDWFIFAIDPDKETEAERNGRMQWWREARIGTFIHWGPYAVLARGEWAMYFEQWDKIEYEKQASALLNPTHFDADAWVRLIKQAGQKYVVITAKHHDGFAMYDTHVRSFASIEAPNTTYSIVDFTPYHADPLRALAEACQRHNLTFCVYYSILDWHHPSQTAIHNGSGLSSMQPEWRERYIADMKAQLRELVERYNPAVLWFDGDWGESGWWWTEADGAALYRYLRVLKPDLIINERVKRDHGLGDFRSPEQFIPATGLPYDWETCMTMNENWGFHATDNQWKSVATLIQNLVDITSKAGNFLLNIGPKADGTIPQQSIERLTAIGEWLDRYGESIYGTTASPFAETPAWGRYTQKPGRLYAHVFNWPTDGQLTLPAIPNLQRVYLLDSPDNSLGYTLEDEKCVVRLPKEAPNP
;
A
#
# COMPACT_ATOMS: atom_id res chain seq x y z
N MET A 1 -16.04 16.21 -21.39
CA MET A 1 -14.79 16.88 -20.97
C MET A 1 -13.65 15.99 -21.42
N PRO A 2 -12.49 16.54 -21.80
CA PRO A 2 -11.32 15.74 -22.14
C PRO A 2 -10.93 14.81 -20.99
N THR A 3 -10.48 13.60 -21.33
CA THR A 3 -10.00 12.60 -20.36
C THR A 3 -8.48 12.73 -20.26
N ASN A 4 -7.93 12.76 -19.04
CA ASN A 4 -6.48 12.83 -18.86
C ASN A 4 -5.78 11.59 -19.44
N ALA A 5 -4.67 11.76 -20.17
CA ALA A 5 -3.95 10.65 -20.79
C ALA A 5 -3.40 9.60 -19.78
N ASN A 6 -3.20 9.99 -18.52
CA ASN A 6 -2.84 9.10 -17.40
C ASN A 6 -4.08 8.52 -16.70
N SER A 7 -5.16 8.31 -17.46
CA SER A 7 -6.31 7.51 -17.04
C SER A 7 -6.21 6.13 -17.66
N ILE A 8 -6.77 5.12 -17.00
CA ILE A 8 -6.90 3.79 -17.60
C ILE A 8 -8.03 3.83 -18.64
N PHE A 9 -7.71 3.50 -19.88
CA PHE A 9 -8.67 3.40 -20.98
C PHE A 9 -9.02 1.93 -21.20
N HIS A 10 -10.23 1.55 -20.79
CA HIS A 10 -10.77 0.21 -21.05
C HIS A 10 -11.02 0.05 -22.55
N ALA A 11 -10.40 -0.96 -23.14
CA ALA A 11 -10.28 -1.05 -24.59
C ALA A 11 -11.60 -1.39 -25.29
N ALA A 12 -12.55 -1.99 -24.57
CA ALA A 12 -13.91 -2.20 -25.06
C ALA A 12 -14.75 -0.91 -25.13
N GLN A 13 -14.24 0.22 -24.63
CA GLN A 13 -14.95 1.50 -24.52
C GLN A 13 -14.40 2.54 -25.51
N TRP A 14 -14.44 2.25 -26.81
CA TRP A 14 -14.00 3.18 -27.86
C TRP A 14 -15.13 4.14 -28.31
N SER A 15 -14.74 5.28 -28.89
CA SER A 15 -15.64 6.26 -29.50
C SER A 15 -16.03 5.87 -30.91
N GLN A 16 -15.05 5.41 -31.71
CA GLN A 16 -15.27 4.96 -33.09
C GLN A 16 -14.39 3.74 -33.41
N GLN A 17 -14.77 3.00 -34.46
CA GLN A 17 -13.99 1.86 -34.94
C GLN A 17 -14.11 1.67 -36.45
N SER A 18 -13.22 0.87 -37.01
CA SER A 18 -13.33 0.30 -38.36
C SER A 18 -12.83 -1.13 -38.37
N GLY A 19 -13.47 -1.96 -39.19
CA GLY A 19 -13.10 -3.36 -39.35
C GLY A 19 -14.00 -4.31 -38.58
N ALA A 20 -13.50 -5.51 -38.30
CA ALA A 20 -14.27 -6.61 -37.71
C ALA A 20 -13.87 -6.87 -36.25
N ILE A 21 -13.92 -5.81 -35.43
CA ILE A 21 -13.52 -5.86 -34.03
C ILE A 21 -14.61 -6.54 -33.20
N THR A 22 -14.20 -7.52 -32.39
CA THR A 22 -15.11 -8.26 -31.49
C THR A 22 -14.75 -7.96 -30.04
N VAL A 23 -15.77 -7.76 -29.22
CA VAL A 23 -15.65 -7.62 -27.75
C VAL A 23 -16.30 -8.81 -27.06
N GLY A 24 -15.71 -9.20 -25.94
CA GLY A 24 -16.31 -10.16 -25.03
C GLY A 24 -15.51 -10.30 -23.73
N PRO A 25 -16.02 -11.11 -22.79
CA PRO A 25 -15.47 -11.18 -21.44
C PRO A 25 -14.26 -12.11 -21.34
N LEU A 26 -13.21 -11.82 -22.12
CA LEU A 26 -11.97 -12.62 -22.14
C LEU A 26 -10.97 -12.17 -21.08
N SER A 27 -10.90 -10.86 -20.78
CA SER A 27 -9.99 -10.36 -19.74
C SER A 27 -10.48 -10.74 -18.35
N PRO A 28 -9.59 -10.84 -17.34
CA PRO A 28 -9.90 -11.48 -16.06
C PRO A 28 -11.08 -10.88 -15.30
N ASP A 29 -11.39 -9.61 -15.52
CA ASP A 29 -12.38 -8.83 -14.77
C ASP A 29 -13.43 -8.09 -15.62
N GLY A 30 -13.45 -8.30 -16.94
CA GLY A 30 -14.50 -7.68 -17.75
C GLY A 30 -14.44 -7.99 -19.24
N ASP A 31 -15.07 -7.10 -20.00
CA ASP A 31 -15.06 -7.10 -21.45
C ASP A 31 -13.76 -6.50 -21.98
N SER A 32 -13.17 -7.17 -22.96
CA SER A 32 -11.99 -6.71 -23.69
C SER A 32 -12.21 -6.81 -25.20
N ILE A 33 -11.34 -6.19 -25.99
CA ILE A 33 -11.24 -6.53 -27.41
C ILE A 33 -10.63 -7.93 -27.49
N ILE A 34 -11.33 -8.88 -28.11
CA ILE A 34 -10.92 -10.29 -28.16
C ILE A 34 -10.43 -10.74 -29.53
N ALA A 35 -10.80 -9.99 -30.58
CA ALA A 35 -10.36 -10.28 -31.94
C ALA A 35 -10.26 -8.99 -32.75
N THR A 36 -9.16 -8.89 -33.48
CA THR A 36 -8.85 -7.84 -34.45
C THR A 36 -8.34 -8.48 -35.73
N ALA A 37 -8.60 -7.85 -36.87
CA ALA A 37 -8.03 -8.20 -38.16
C ALA A 37 -6.95 -7.18 -38.59
N SER A 38 -6.11 -7.58 -39.53
CA SER A 38 -5.14 -6.67 -40.17
C SER A 38 -5.87 -5.47 -40.78
N GLY A 39 -5.50 -4.26 -40.35
CA GLY A 39 -6.09 -3.00 -40.79
C GLY A 39 -7.24 -2.48 -39.94
N ASP A 40 -7.69 -3.23 -38.92
CA ASP A 40 -8.69 -2.75 -37.97
C ASP A 40 -8.12 -1.56 -37.16
N TRP A 41 -9.02 -0.72 -36.64
CA TRP A 41 -8.65 0.33 -35.69
C TRP A 41 -9.80 0.71 -34.76
N VAL A 42 -9.45 1.17 -33.56
CA VAL A 42 -10.33 1.83 -32.61
C VAL A 42 -9.84 3.24 -32.31
N CYS A 43 -10.76 4.14 -31.99
CA CYS A 43 -10.50 5.55 -31.67
C CYS A 43 -11.04 5.90 -30.29
N TYR A 44 -10.24 6.64 -29.52
CA TYR A 44 -10.60 7.23 -28.23
C TYR A 44 -10.49 8.75 -28.37
N GLU A 45 -11.61 9.44 -28.29
CA GLU A 45 -11.68 10.88 -28.54
C GLU A 45 -11.30 11.71 -27.30
N GLN A 46 -10.77 12.91 -27.53
CA GLN A 46 -10.56 13.96 -26.52
C GLN A 46 -9.64 13.55 -25.36
N ILE A 47 -8.49 12.95 -25.67
CA ILE A 47 -7.45 12.64 -24.68
C ILE A 47 -6.54 13.84 -24.46
N ASP A 48 -6.43 14.29 -23.22
CA ASP A 48 -5.62 15.44 -22.79
C ASP A 48 -4.22 14.99 -22.34
N PHE A 49 -3.22 15.31 -23.15
CA PHE A 49 -1.80 15.06 -22.86
C PHE A 49 -1.13 16.20 -22.08
N GLY A 50 -1.85 17.28 -21.79
CA GLY A 50 -1.33 18.46 -21.10
C GLY A 50 -0.10 19.04 -21.83
N ASP A 51 0.96 19.28 -21.07
CA ASP A 51 2.17 19.94 -21.56
C ASP A 51 3.23 18.96 -22.15
N GLY A 52 2.83 17.75 -22.53
CA GLY A 52 3.71 16.80 -23.23
C GLY A 52 4.74 16.09 -22.37
N GLN A 53 4.36 15.79 -21.14
CA GLN A 53 5.20 15.05 -20.18
C GLN A 53 5.22 13.53 -20.41
N PHE A 54 4.23 12.96 -21.09
CA PHE A 54 4.09 11.51 -21.27
C PHE A 54 5.02 10.99 -22.37
N ASP A 55 5.79 9.95 -22.05
CA ASP A 55 6.80 9.35 -22.92
C ASP A 55 6.69 7.81 -23.01
N LEU A 56 5.68 7.24 -22.35
CA LEU A 56 5.40 5.81 -22.31
C LEU A 56 3.91 5.56 -22.55
N MET A 57 3.60 4.50 -23.29
CA MET A 57 2.30 3.83 -23.25
C MET A 57 2.49 2.42 -22.68
N MET A 58 1.62 2.04 -21.76
CA MET A 58 1.47 0.65 -21.30
C MET A 58 0.11 0.14 -21.75
N ALA A 59 0.08 -1.07 -22.31
CA ALA A 59 -1.15 -1.74 -22.71
C ALA A 59 -1.14 -3.18 -22.23
N ASN A 60 -2.30 -3.68 -21.80
CA ASN A 60 -2.46 -5.05 -21.35
C ASN A 60 -3.13 -5.86 -22.46
N VAL A 61 -2.37 -6.81 -23.01
CA VAL A 61 -2.69 -7.49 -24.27
C VAL A 61 -2.50 -8.99 -24.15
N ALA A 62 -3.16 -9.74 -25.03
CA ALA A 62 -2.95 -11.18 -25.18
C ALA A 62 -2.91 -11.56 -26.66
N THR A 63 -1.98 -12.44 -27.04
CA THR A 63 -1.92 -13.05 -28.37
C THR A 63 -1.05 -14.30 -28.37
N ALA A 64 -1.47 -15.34 -29.09
CA ALA A 64 -0.65 -16.53 -29.31
C ALA A 64 0.27 -16.41 -30.55
N VAL A 65 0.20 -15.29 -31.28
CA VAL A 65 0.88 -15.09 -32.56
C VAL A 65 2.04 -14.10 -32.40
N SER A 66 3.19 -14.40 -33.01
CA SER A 66 4.35 -13.51 -33.00
C SER A 66 4.29 -12.46 -34.13
N GLY A 67 4.96 -11.32 -33.92
CA GLY A 67 5.05 -10.25 -34.92
C GLY A 67 3.86 -9.28 -34.93
N GLN A 68 2.98 -9.39 -33.93
CA GLN A 68 1.83 -8.52 -33.79
C GLN A 68 2.24 -7.17 -33.19
N THR A 69 1.61 -6.11 -33.68
CA THR A 69 1.89 -4.75 -33.23
C THR A 69 0.59 -3.96 -33.09
N ILE A 70 0.61 -2.97 -32.19
CA ILE A 70 -0.39 -1.90 -32.14
C ILE A 70 0.33 -0.59 -32.45
N GLN A 71 -0.13 0.12 -33.46
CA GLN A 71 0.38 1.46 -33.79
C GLN A 71 -0.51 2.52 -33.16
N ILE A 72 0.12 3.52 -32.53
CA ILE A 72 -0.52 4.59 -31.77
C ILE A 72 -0.46 5.86 -32.62
N ARG A 73 -1.61 6.38 -33.04
CA ARG A 73 -1.71 7.47 -34.00
C ARG A 73 -2.59 8.62 -33.52
N LEU A 74 -2.22 9.84 -33.89
CA LEU A 74 -2.97 11.06 -33.56
C LEU A 74 -3.98 11.42 -34.64
N ASP A 75 -5.19 11.78 -34.21
CA ASP A 75 -6.26 12.50 -34.93
C ASP A 75 -6.82 11.85 -36.21
N ALA A 76 -6.19 10.80 -36.72
CA ALA A 76 -6.68 9.97 -37.83
C ALA A 76 -6.04 8.57 -37.82
N PRO A 77 -6.67 7.54 -38.44
CA PRO A 77 -6.10 6.21 -38.57
C PRO A 77 -4.76 6.15 -39.34
N ASN A 78 -4.48 7.16 -40.15
CA ASN A 78 -3.22 7.34 -40.87
C ASN A 78 -2.48 8.62 -40.47
N GLY A 79 -2.87 9.23 -39.33
CA GLY A 79 -2.22 10.40 -38.77
C GLY A 79 -0.85 10.08 -38.18
N ASP A 80 -0.28 11.07 -37.50
CA ASP A 80 1.09 11.01 -36.99
C ASP A 80 1.26 9.80 -36.06
N LEU A 81 2.27 8.98 -36.36
CA LEU A 81 2.63 7.81 -35.56
C LEU A 81 3.48 8.28 -34.38
N ILE A 82 2.95 8.16 -33.16
CA ILE A 82 3.65 8.58 -31.95
C ILE A 82 4.35 7.43 -31.25
N GLY A 83 3.95 6.18 -31.53
CA GLY A 83 4.61 5.00 -30.99
C GLY A 83 4.11 3.71 -31.62
N THR A 84 4.84 2.63 -31.41
CA THR A 84 4.45 1.27 -31.81
C THR A 84 4.70 0.34 -30.64
N LEU A 85 3.66 -0.40 -30.26
CA LEU A 85 3.73 -1.45 -29.27
C LEU A 85 4.03 -2.77 -29.97
N ASP A 86 5.24 -3.27 -29.76
CA ASP A 86 5.65 -4.61 -30.20
C ASP A 86 5.17 -5.64 -29.18
N ILE A 87 4.40 -6.64 -29.63
CA ILE A 87 3.74 -7.58 -28.72
C ILE A 87 4.48 -8.91 -28.71
N THR A 88 4.94 -9.29 -27.51
CA THR A 88 5.43 -10.63 -27.24
C THR A 88 4.23 -11.58 -27.06
N PRO A 89 4.23 -12.77 -27.68
CA PRO A 89 3.16 -13.74 -27.49
C PRO A 89 2.99 -14.11 -26.02
N THR A 90 1.74 -14.23 -25.58
CA THR A 90 1.34 -14.68 -24.25
C THR A 90 1.12 -16.19 -24.24
N ASP A 91 1.23 -16.80 -23.05
CA ASP A 91 1.09 -18.26 -22.88
C ASP A 91 -0.29 -18.80 -23.28
N ALA A 92 -1.32 -17.96 -23.20
CA ALA A 92 -2.67 -18.26 -23.66
C ALA A 92 -3.41 -16.99 -24.09
N ALA A 93 -4.53 -17.15 -24.81
CA ALA A 93 -5.34 -16.02 -25.31
C ALA A 93 -6.05 -15.25 -24.18
N GLU A 94 -6.23 -15.90 -23.04
CA GLU A 94 -6.88 -15.38 -21.83
C GLU A 94 -5.88 -14.89 -20.77
N ILE A 95 -4.57 -14.99 -21.02
CA ILE A 95 -3.52 -14.45 -20.16
C ILE A 95 -3.10 -13.10 -20.74
N PHE A 96 -3.62 -12.01 -20.17
CA PHE A 96 -3.26 -10.67 -20.57
C PHE A 96 -2.05 -10.17 -19.80
N MET A 97 -1.02 -9.73 -20.51
CA MET A 97 0.23 -9.23 -19.92
C MET A 97 0.46 -7.79 -20.35
N GLU A 98 1.02 -6.98 -19.46
CA GLU A 98 1.41 -5.63 -19.82
C GLU A 98 2.59 -5.60 -20.79
N GLN A 99 2.50 -4.74 -21.81
CA GLN A 99 3.53 -4.46 -22.79
C GLN A 99 3.73 -2.94 -22.82
N TYR A 100 4.93 -2.50 -23.22
CA TYR A 100 5.33 -1.11 -23.13
C TYR A 100 5.84 -0.58 -24.48
N ALA A 101 5.46 0.64 -24.82
CA ALA A 101 5.95 1.35 -25.99
C ALA A 101 6.42 2.75 -25.58
N ALA A 102 7.62 3.14 -26.00
CA ALA A 102 8.00 4.54 -25.96
C ALA A 102 7.13 5.34 -26.93
N ILE A 103 6.70 6.53 -26.51
CA ILE A 103 5.97 7.46 -27.37
C ILE A 103 6.71 8.78 -27.52
N THR A 104 6.52 9.44 -28.66
CA THR A 104 6.94 10.83 -28.83
C THR A 104 6.06 11.75 -27.99
N ALA A 105 6.63 12.84 -27.49
CA ALA A 105 5.87 13.84 -26.72
C ALA A 105 4.69 14.41 -27.52
N VAL A 106 3.52 14.47 -26.88
CA VAL A 106 2.26 14.95 -27.45
C VAL A 106 1.72 16.08 -26.56
N HIS A 107 1.30 17.21 -27.12
CA HIS A 107 0.82 18.35 -26.36
C HIS A 107 -0.67 18.61 -26.60
N GLY A 108 -1.41 18.97 -25.57
CA GLY A 108 -2.82 19.32 -25.67
C GLY A 108 -3.75 18.13 -25.88
N ILE A 109 -4.90 18.39 -26.51
CA ILE A 109 -6.00 17.43 -26.65
C ILE A 109 -5.98 16.83 -28.04
N HIS A 110 -5.98 15.51 -28.12
CA HIS A 110 -5.96 14.73 -29.36
C HIS A 110 -6.92 13.55 -29.31
N ASP A 111 -7.34 13.09 -30.48
CA ASP A 111 -8.01 11.79 -30.61
C ASP A 111 -6.92 10.72 -30.84
N ILE A 112 -7.00 9.60 -30.13
CA ILE A 112 -6.03 8.51 -30.24
C ILE A 112 -6.62 7.36 -31.02
N TYR A 113 -5.93 6.98 -32.09
CA TYR A 113 -6.22 5.83 -32.91
C TYR A 113 -5.23 4.70 -32.57
N LEU A 114 -5.75 3.58 -32.09
CA LEU A 114 -5.00 2.33 -32.01
C LEU A 114 -5.31 1.52 -33.26
N THR A 115 -4.30 1.33 -34.11
CA THR A 115 -4.42 0.58 -35.36
C THR A 115 -3.71 -0.76 -35.23
N PHE A 116 -4.26 -1.80 -35.87
CA PHE A 116 -3.78 -3.19 -35.79
C PHE A 116 -3.25 -3.66 -37.15
N PRO A 117 -1.99 -3.35 -37.54
CA PRO A 117 -1.46 -3.73 -38.85
C PRO A 117 -1.41 -5.24 -39.04
N ASN A 118 -1.08 -5.97 -37.99
CA ASN A 118 -0.93 -7.42 -37.99
C ASN A 118 -1.83 -8.00 -36.86
N GLY A 119 -3.15 -7.97 -37.00
CA GLY A 119 -4.04 -8.74 -36.10
C GLY A 119 -3.84 -10.26 -36.26
N PRO A 120 -4.28 -11.11 -35.31
CA PRO A 120 -5.09 -10.78 -34.15
C PRO A 120 -4.29 -10.43 -32.89
N VAL A 121 -4.83 -9.48 -32.13
CA VAL A 121 -4.40 -9.07 -30.80
C VAL A 121 -5.66 -8.83 -29.96
N ALA A 122 -5.70 -9.41 -28.76
CA ALA A 122 -6.65 -9.03 -27.74
C ALA A 122 -6.06 -7.89 -26.88
N LEU A 123 -6.90 -6.92 -26.53
CA LEU A 123 -6.51 -5.73 -25.77
C LEU A 123 -7.54 -5.49 -24.68
N ASP A 124 -7.09 -5.44 -23.42
CA ASP A 124 -7.95 -5.21 -22.25
C ASP A 124 -8.04 -3.71 -21.92
N TRP A 125 -6.91 -3.06 -21.71
CA TRP A 125 -6.83 -1.63 -21.43
C TRP A 125 -5.46 -1.07 -21.80
N PHE A 126 -5.35 0.25 -21.82
CA PHE A 126 -4.07 0.95 -21.94
C PHE A 126 -4.04 2.25 -21.14
N ILE A 127 -2.86 2.81 -20.97
CA ILE A 127 -2.61 4.08 -20.27
C ILE A 127 -1.37 4.76 -20.86
N PHE A 128 -1.35 6.10 -20.85
CA PHE A 128 -0.15 6.89 -21.11
C PHE A 128 0.45 7.37 -19.79
N ALA A 129 1.77 7.28 -19.68
CA ALA A 129 2.47 7.59 -18.45
C ALA A 129 3.82 8.26 -18.70
N ILE A 130 4.37 8.80 -17.62
CA ILE A 130 5.79 9.13 -17.52
C ILE A 130 6.51 7.84 -17.14
N ASP A 131 7.57 7.50 -17.85
CA ASP A 131 8.38 6.31 -17.58
C ASP A 131 8.98 6.38 -16.16
N PRO A 132 8.56 5.51 -15.22
CA PRO A 132 8.99 5.59 -13.82
C PRO A 132 10.48 5.26 -13.64
N ASP A 133 11.12 4.62 -14.62
CA ASP A 133 12.57 4.36 -14.60
C ASP A 133 13.39 5.64 -14.79
N LYS A 134 12.75 6.75 -15.18
CA LYS A 134 13.37 8.07 -15.33
C LYS A 134 13.12 8.99 -14.13
N GLU A 135 12.46 8.52 -13.07
CA GLU A 135 12.21 9.29 -11.85
C GLU A 135 13.54 9.77 -11.25
N THR A 136 13.67 11.10 -11.11
CA THR A 136 14.82 11.71 -10.47
C THR A 136 14.74 11.61 -8.94
N GLU A 137 15.86 11.75 -8.25
CA GLU A 137 15.88 11.79 -6.80
C GLU A 137 15.00 12.92 -6.22
N ALA A 138 14.92 14.06 -6.90
CA ALA A 138 14.08 15.18 -6.48
C ALA A 138 12.58 14.85 -6.56
N GLU A 139 12.14 14.18 -7.65
CA GLU A 139 10.76 13.73 -7.82
C GLU A 139 10.40 12.64 -6.81
N ARG A 140 11.27 11.64 -6.62
CA ARG A 140 11.10 10.63 -5.57
C ARG A 140 10.97 11.29 -4.19
N ASN A 141 11.82 12.27 -3.90
CA ASN A 141 11.78 12.99 -2.62
C ASN A 141 10.49 13.80 -2.44
N GLY A 142 9.95 14.40 -3.50
CA GLY A 142 8.65 15.05 -3.49
C GLY A 142 7.51 14.07 -3.20
N ARG A 143 7.50 12.92 -3.89
CA ARG A 143 6.51 11.84 -3.68
C ARG A 143 6.55 11.29 -2.25
N MET A 144 7.73 11.08 -1.69
CA MET A 144 7.93 10.55 -0.33
C MET A 144 7.74 11.58 0.78
N GLN A 145 7.59 12.88 0.47
CA GLN A 145 7.61 13.93 1.48
C GLN A 145 6.51 13.78 2.52
N TRP A 146 5.25 13.66 2.08
CA TRP A 146 4.11 13.55 2.99
C TRP A 146 4.24 12.34 3.91
N TRP A 147 4.78 11.24 3.37
CA TRP A 147 4.96 9.99 4.09
C TRP A 147 6.01 10.13 5.19
N ARG A 148 7.14 10.79 4.90
CA ARG A 148 8.17 11.10 5.91
C ARG A 148 7.65 12.04 7.00
N GLU A 149 6.76 12.96 6.64
CA GLU A 149 6.18 13.92 7.60
C GLU A 149 5.12 13.29 8.50
N ALA A 150 4.45 12.23 8.04
CA ALA A 150 3.34 11.57 8.71
C ALA A 150 3.72 10.89 10.04
N ARG A 151 4.86 10.20 10.09
CA ARG A 151 5.45 9.48 11.25
C ARG A 151 4.63 8.37 11.91
N ILE A 152 3.31 8.41 11.89
CA ILE A 152 2.45 7.39 12.49
C ILE A 152 1.18 7.15 11.67
N GLY A 153 0.89 5.88 11.45
CA GLY A 153 -0.31 5.39 10.75
C GLY A 153 -0.89 4.13 11.41
N THR A 154 -2.13 3.80 11.07
CA THR A 154 -2.84 2.63 11.62
C THR A 154 -2.73 1.47 10.63
N PHE A 155 -2.32 0.30 11.11
CA PHE A 155 -2.50 -0.95 10.38
C PHE A 155 -3.84 -1.57 10.79
N ILE A 156 -4.60 -2.10 9.83
CA ILE A 156 -5.84 -2.81 10.10
C ILE A 156 -5.76 -4.20 9.46
N HIS A 157 -5.71 -5.23 10.30
CA HIS A 157 -5.85 -6.62 9.88
C HIS A 157 -7.26 -7.10 10.16
N TRP A 158 -8.07 -7.15 9.09
CA TRP A 158 -9.45 -7.58 9.16
C TRP A 158 -9.82 -8.47 7.98
N GLY A 159 -10.46 -9.59 8.27
CA GLY A 159 -10.82 -10.62 7.30
C GLY A 159 -11.55 -11.79 7.98
N PRO A 160 -11.82 -12.89 7.25
CA PRO A 160 -12.52 -14.07 7.75
C PRO A 160 -11.95 -14.65 9.04
N TYR A 161 -10.63 -14.59 9.23
CA TYR A 161 -9.96 -15.01 10.46
C TYR A 161 -10.49 -14.32 11.73
N ALA A 162 -11.10 -13.13 11.62
CA ALA A 162 -11.75 -12.47 12.76
C ALA A 162 -12.99 -13.23 13.26
N VAL A 163 -13.64 -14.05 12.42
CA VAL A 163 -14.74 -14.96 12.82
C VAL A 163 -14.19 -16.06 13.71
N LEU A 164 -13.03 -16.62 13.36
CA LEU A 164 -12.35 -17.63 14.16
C LEU A 164 -11.81 -17.05 15.47
N ALA A 165 -11.41 -15.78 15.46
CA ALA A 165 -10.84 -15.04 16.57
C ALA A 165 -9.60 -15.71 17.19
N ARG A 166 -8.74 -16.27 16.33
CA ARG A 166 -7.51 -17.00 16.67
C ARG A 166 -6.29 -16.51 15.87
N GLY A 167 -6.32 -15.25 15.44
CA GLY A 167 -5.27 -14.65 14.61
C GLY A 167 -5.38 -15.00 13.12
N GLU A 168 -4.73 -14.19 12.29
CA GLU A 168 -4.79 -14.21 10.83
C GLU A 168 -4.09 -15.40 10.17
N TRP A 169 -3.23 -16.10 10.91
CA TRP A 169 -2.55 -17.32 10.46
C TRP A 169 -3.28 -18.61 10.85
N ALA A 170 -4.49 -18.53 11.42
CA ALA A 170 -5.26 -19.70 11.83
C ALA A 170 -5.44 -20.72 10.69
N MET A 171 -5.72 -20.25 9.46
CA MET A 171 -5.83 -21.12 8.28
C MET A 171 -4.59 -22.02 8.09
N TYR A 172 -3.39 -21.44 8.21
CA TYR A 172 -2.14 -22.15 8.00
C TYR A 172 -1.74 -23.04 9.19
N PHE A 173 -1.75 -22.51 10.41
CA PHE A 173 -1.26 -23.24 11.59
C PHE A 173 -2.20 -24.35 12.02
N GLU A 174 -3.51 -24.17 11.83
CA GLU A 174 -4.52 -25.19 12.13
C GLU A 174 -4.79 -26.11 10.92
N GLN A 175 -4.12 -25.88 9.78
CA GLN A 175 -4.20 -26.68 8.56
C GLN A 175 -5.64 -26.83 8.05
N TRP A 176 -6.36 -25.71 7.98
CA TRP A 176 -7.73 -25.71 7.49
C TRP A 176 -7.76 -26.20 6.04
N ASP A 177 -8.69 -27.12 5.76
CA ASP A 177 -9.11 -27.36 4.39
C ASP A 177 -9.75 -26.08 3.83
N LYS A 178 -9.47 -25.78 2.56
CA LYS A 178 -9.91 -24.52 1.94
C LYS A 178 -11.43 -24.39 1.94
N ILE A 179 -12.16 -25.46 1.62
CA ILE A 179 -13.62 -25.49 1.58
C ILE A 179 -14.20 -25.36 3.00
N GLU A 180 -13.58 -26.02 3.99
CA GLU A 180 -14.03 -25.87 5.37
C GLU A 180 -13.77 -24.46 5.92
N TYR A 181 -12.67 -23.81 5.52
CA TYR A 181 -12.41 -22.40 5.86
C TYR A 181 -13.44 -21.47 5.22
N GLU A 182 -13.80 -21.70 3.95
CA GLU A 182 -14.89 -20.97 3.28
C GLU A 182 -16.18 -21.03 4.11
N LYS A 183 -16.59 -22.23 4.54
CA LYS A 183 -17.86 -22.45 5.26
C LYS A 183 -17.86 -21.91 6.68
N GLN A 184 -16.76 -22.10 7.41
CA GLN A 184 -16.69 -21.89 8.86
C GLN A 184 -16.04 -20.57 9.27
N ALA A 185 -15.36 -19.88 8.35
CA ALA A 185 -14.82 -18.54 8.56
C ALA A 185 -15.46 -17.54 7.59
N SER A 186 -15.20 -17.68 6.28
CA SER A 186 -15.50 -16.62 5.30
C SER A 186 -16.99 -16.38 5.11
N ALA A 187 -17.79 -17.43 4.94
CA ALA A 187 -19.25 -17.34 4.74
C ALA A 187 -20.01 -16.80 5.95
N LEU A 188 -19.38 -16.81 7.14
CA LEU A 188 -19.97 -16.33 8.39
C LEU A 188 -19.60 -14.87 8.72
N LEU A 189 -18.69 -14.27 7.95
CA LEU A 189 -18.31 -12.87 8.15
C LEU A 189 -19.50 -11.96 7.81
N ASN A 190 -20.00 -11.25 8.82
CA ASN A 190 -21.13 -10.33 8.66
C ASN A 190 -20.99 -9.11 9.59
N PRO A 191 -20.30 -8.04 9.15
CA PRO A 191 -19.93 -6.94 10.00
C PRO A 191 -21.05 -5.90 10.18
N THR A 192 -22.12 -6.30 10.87
CA THR A 192 -23.32 -5.47 11.09
C THR A 192 -23.11 -4.21 11.93
N HIS A 193 -21.93 -4.06 12.54
CA HIS A 193 -21.53 -2.91 13.35
C HIS A 193 -20.35 -2.13 12.75
N PHE A 194 -19.94 -2.44 11.52
CA PHE A 194 -18.93 -1.65 10.82
C PHE A 194 -19.44 -0.24 10.51
N ASP A 195 -18.64 0.75 10.90
CA ASP A 195 -18.84 2.17 10.58
C ASP A 195 -17.48 2.76 10.19
N ALA A 196 -17.29 2.96 8.89
CA ALA A 196 -16.07 3.52 8.32
C ALA A 196 -15.74 4.92 8.87
N ASP A 197 -16.74 5.77 9.07
CA ASP A 197 -16.52 7.10 9.63
C ASP A 197 -16.15 7.03 11.11
N ALA A 198 -16.69 6.07 11.88
CA ALA A 198 -16.29 5.87 13.27
C ALA A 198 -14.82 5.42 13.38
N TRP A 199 -14.40 4.49 12.53
CA TRP A 199 -13.01 4.05 12.46
C TRP A 199 -12.07 5.20 12.11
N VAL A 200 -12.37 5.94 11.04
CA VAL A 200 -11.53 7.06 10.59
C VAL A 200 -11.47 8.19 11.63
N ARG A 201 -12.59 8.51 12.30
CA ARG A 201 -12.60 9.48 13.41
C ARG A 201 -11.71 9.04 14.56
N LEU A 202 -11.76 7.77 14.97
CA LEU A 202 -10.88 7.24 16.02
C LEU A 202 -9.41 7.33 15.62
N ILE A 203 -9.07 6.92 14.40
CA ILE A 203 -7.69 6.97 13.89
C ILE A 203 -7.15 8.41 13.86
N LYS A 204 -7.98 9.35 13.40
CA LYS A 204 -7.63 10.77 13.39
C LYS A 204 -7.51 11.36 14.78
N GLN A 205 -8.41 11.00 15.70
CA GLN A 205 -8.32 11.38 17.11
C GLN A 205 -7.04 10.83 17.76
N ALA A 206 -6.58 9.65 17.34
CA ALA A 206 -5.30 9.10 17.76
C ALA A 206 -4.07 9.80 17.15
N GLY A 207 -4.26 10.91 16.44
CA GLY A 207 -3.21 11.71 15.80
C GLY A 207 -2.62 11.10 14.53
N GLN A 208 -3.11 9.95 14.08
CA GLN A 208 -2.49 9.22 12.97
C GLN A 208 -2.83 9.84 11.62
N LYS A 209 -1.90 9.75 10.66
CA LYS A 209 -2.00 10.50 9.39
C LYS A 209 -2.39 9.64 8.19
N TYR A 210 -2.28 8.33 8.32
CA TYR A 210 -2.64 7.38 7.28
C TYR A 210 -3.15 6.07 7.89
N VAL A 211 -3.85 5.29 7.07
CA VAL A 211 -4.34 3.95 7.42
C VAL A 211 -3.95 2.97 6.32
N VAL A 212 -3.44 1.79 6.69
CA VAL A 212 -3.17 0.65 5.81
C VAL A 212 -4.13 -0.46 6.20
N ILE A 213 -5.04 -0.87 5.31
CA ILE A 213 -6.00 -1.94 5.57
C ILE A 213 -5.75 -3.15 4.66
N THR A 214 -5.89 -4.36 5.19
CA THR A 214 -5.83 -5.60 4.42
C THR A 214 -6.95 -5.67 3.37
N ALA A 215 -6.65 -5.35 2.11
CA ALA A 215 -7.57 -5.63 1.00
C ALA A 215 -7.65 -7.13 0.71
N LYS A 216 -6.52 -7.82 0.84
CA LYS A 216 -6.43 -9.29 0.78
C LYS A 216 -5.28 -9.77 1.66
N HIS A 217 -5.55 -10.72 2.57
CA HIS A 217 -4.52 -11.38 3.37
C HIS A 217 -4.11 -12.73 2.74
N HIS A 218 -3.22 -13.48 3.39
CA HIS A 218 -2.77 -14.80 2.92
C HIS A 218 -3.90 -15.82 2.74
N ASP A 219 -5.02 -15.66 3.43
CA ASP A 219 -6.21 -16.52 3.27
C ASP A 219 -6.96 -16.29 1.95
N GLY A 220 -6.48 -15.35 1.12
CA GLY A 220 -6.97 -15.11 -0.25
C GLY A 220 -8.29 -14.35 -0.32
N PHE A 221 -8.90 -14.02 0.81
CA PHE A 221 -10.22 -13.40 0.83
C PHE A 221 -10.14 -11.90 0.53
N ALA A 222 -10.85 -11.45 -0.50
CA ALA A 222 -10.91 -10.04 -0.87
C ALA A 222 -11.90 -9.28 0.03
N MET A 223 -11.42 -8.31 0.79
CA MET A 223 -12.22 -7.40 1.62
C MET A 223 -12.83 -6.23 0.80
N TYR A 224 -12.92 -6.41 -0.51
CA TYR A 224 -13.41 -5.43 -1.48
C TYR A 224 -14.07 -6.16 -2.65
N ASP A 225 -14.75 -5.40 -3.49
CA ASP A 225 -15.55 -5.88 -4.62
C ASP A 225 -14.70 -6.29 -5.84
N THR A 226 -13.84 -7.31 -5.74
CA THR A 226 -13.03 -7.73 -6.90
C THR A 226 -13.89 -8.41 -7.97
N HIS A 227 -13.62 -8.14 -9.25
CA HIS A 227 -14.27 -8.82 -10.38
C HIS A 227 -13.35 -9.83 -11.09
N VAL A 228 -12.14 -10.04 -10.60
CA VAL A 228 -11.18 -10.99 -11.19
C VAL A 228 -11.65 -12.42 -10.95
N ARG A 229 -12.16 -13.05 -12.02
CA ARG A 229 -12.95 -14.30 -11.94
C ARG A 229 -12.19 -15.54 -11.44
N SER A 230 -10.86 -15.55 -11.50
CA SER A 230 -10.06 -16.68 -10.99
C SER A 230 -9.96 -16.70 -9.46
N PHE A 231 -10.14 -15.56 -8.80
CA PHE A 231 -10.26 -15.47 -7.34
C PHE A 231 -11.70 -15.73 -6.93
N ALA A 232 -12.16 -16.96 -7.15
CA ALA A 232 -13.52 -17.41 -6.90
C ALA A 232 -13.58 -18.48 -5.79
N SER A 233 -14.76 -18.64 -5.19
CA SER A 233 -15.01 -19.76 -4.27
C SER A 233 -14.76 -21.10 -4.96
N ILE A 234 -14.19 -22.04 -4.22
CA ILE A 234 -13.93 -23.40 -4.69
C ILE A 234 -15.24 -24.16 -4.91
N GLU A 235 -16.24 -23.96 -4.05
CA GLU A 235 -17.54 -24.62 -4.18
C GLU A 235 -18.52 -23.87 -5.10
N ALA A 236 -18.32 -22.56 -5.29
CA ALA A 236 -19.13 -21.72 -6.15
C ALA A 236 -18.25 -20.91 -7.13
N PRO A 237 -17.69 -21.53 -8.18
CA PRO A 237 -16.68 -20.93 -9.05
C PRO A 237 -17.17 -19.73 -9.90
N ASN A 238 -18.48 -19.44 -9.89
CA ASN A 238 -19.05 -18.23 -10.49
C ASN A 238 -19.28 -17.10 -9.48
N THR A 239 -18.79 -17.24 -8.26
CA THR A 239 -18.89 -16.27 -7.16
C THR A 239 -17.48 -15.89 -6.75
N THR A 240 -17.14 -14.60 -6.83
CA THR A 240 -15.81 -14.15 -6.41
C THR A 240 -15.63 -14.40 -4.92
N TYR A 241 -14.42 -14.76 -4.50
CA TYR A 241 -14.10 -15.02 -3.10
C TYR A 241 -13.84 -13.70 -2.37
N SER A 242 -14.91 -12.91 -2.27
CA SER A 242 -14.90 -11.54 -1.78
C SER A 242 -16.00 -11.28 -0.76
N ILE A 243 -15.84 -10.25 0.06
CA ILE A 243 -16.85 -9.86 1.04
C ILE A 243 -18.19 -9.48 0.39
N VAL A 244 -18.17 -8.96 -0.84
CA VAL A 244 -19.38 -8.50 -1.54
C VAL A 244 -20.18 -9.67 -2.09
N ASP A 245 -19.52 -10.61 -2.77
CA ASP A 245 -20.20 -11.72 -3.44
C ASP A 245 -20.42 -12.94 -2.54
N PHE A 246 -19.47 -13.23 -1.64
CA PHE A 246 -19.41 -14.49 -0.90
C PHE A 246 -20.10 -14.48 0.47
N THR A 247 -20.40 -13.30 1.02
CA THR A 247 -20.86 -13.17 2.42
C THR A 247 -22.25 -12.53 2.51
N PRO A 248 -22.99 -12.72 3.61
CA PRO A 248 -24.28 -12.05 3.83
C PRO A 248 -24.18 -10.52 3.96
N TYR A 249 -22.97 -9.94 3.99
CA TYR A 249 -22.79 -8.50 4.12
C TYR A 249 -23.14 -7.73 2.84
N HIS A 250 -22.76 -8.27 1.67
CA HIS A 250 -23.05 -7.71 0.34
C HIS A 250 -22.72 -6.21 0.16
N ALA A 251 -21.72 -5.71 0.88
CA ALA A 251 -21.27 -4.33 0.82
C ALA A 251 -19.74 -4.27 0.83
N ASP A 252 -19.19 -3.19 0.24
CA ASP A 252 -17.75 -3.00 0.09
C ASP A 252 -17.19 -2.13 1.23
N PRO A 253 -16.59 -2.73 2.28
CA PRO A 253 -16.04 -1.96 3.40
C PRO A 253 -14.78 -1.20 3.01
N LEU A 254 -14.02 -1.67 2.01
CA LEU A 254 -12.82 -0.99 1.53
C LEU A 254 -13.19 0.34 0.85
N ARG A 255 -14.25 0.33 0.03
CA ARG A 255 -14.84 1.54 -0.57
C ARG A 255 -15.29 2.51 0.50
N ALA A 256 -16.09 2.03 1.44
CA ALA A 256 -16.62 2.87 2.51
C ALA A 256 -15.49 3.51 3.33
N LEU A 257 -14.40 2.77 3.58
CA LEU A 257 -13.22 3.29 4.29
C LEU A 257 -12.42 4.29 3.46
N ALA A 258 -12.20 4.04 2.17
CA ALA A 258 -11.52 4.98 1.26
C ALA A 258 -12.27 6.32 1.18
N GLU A 259 -13.59 6.27 1.04
CA GLU A 259 -14.43 7.47 1.01
C GLU A 259 -14.47 8.18 2.37
N ALA A 260 -14.51 7.45 3.50
CA ALA A 260 -14.42 8.04 4.83
C ALA A 260 -13.06 8.73 5.03
N CYS A 261 -11.97 8.12 4.60
CA CYS A 261 -10.64 8.73 4.62
C CYS A 261 -10.62 10.04 3.84
N GLN A 262 -11.20 10.07 2.64
CA GLN A 262 -11.36 11.28 1.84
C GLN A 262 -12.18 12.35 2.58
N ARG A 263 -13.34 11.99 3.16
CA ARG A 263 -14.20 12.92 3.91
C ARG A 263 -13.50 13.54 5.12
N HIS A 264 -12.63 12.79 5.80
CA HIS A 264 -11.97 13.23 7.03
C HIS A 264 -10.52 13.69 6.82
N ASN A 265 -10.04 13.74 5.58
CA ASN A 265 -8.66 14.11 5.22
C ASN A 265 -7.62 13.23 5.95
N LEU A 266 -7.82 11.92 5.88
CA LEU A 266 -6.87 10.89 6.30
C LEU A 266 -6.33 10.20 5.03
N THR A 267 -5.03 9.93 4.97
CA THR A 267 -4.47 9.25 3.79
C THR A 267 -4.84 7.76 3.80
N PHE A 268 -5.49 7.30 2.73
CA PHE A 268 -5.92 5.92 2.57
C PHE A 268 -4.82 5.08 1.88
N CYS A 269 -4.49 3.93 2.46
CA CYS A 269 -3.51 2.99 1.95
C CYS A 269 -4.04 1.56 2.07
N VAL A 270 -3.44 0.64 1.31
CA VAL A 270 -3.90 -0.73 1.22
C VAL A 270 -2.75 -1.71 1.41
N TYR A 271 -3.01 -2.78 2.14
CA TYR A 271 -2.17 -3.97 2.22
C TYR A 271 -2.66 -5.03 1.24
N TYR A 272 -1.72 -5.75 0.63
CA TYR A 272 -2.02 -6.84 -0.28
C TYR A 272 -1.03 -8.00 -0.16
N SER A 273 -1.54 -9.22 0.02
CA SER A 273 -0.75 -10.45 0.01
C SER A 273 -0.54 -10.98 -1.41
N ILE A 274 0.74 -11.13 -1.81
CA ILE A 274 1.15 -11.81 -3.07
C ILE A 274 0.85 -13.32 -2.98
N LEU A 275 1.09 -13.88 -1.82
CA LEU A 275 0.80 -15.27 -1.47
C LEU A 275 -0.71 -15.47 -1.25
N ASP A 276 -1.24 -16.63 -1.63
CA ASP A 276 -2.65 -16.93 -1.52
C ASP A 276 -2.86 -18.41 -1.19
N TRP A 277 -3.21 -18.71 0.07
CA TRP A 277 -3.46 -20.07 0.53
C TRP A 277 -4.78 -20.64 0.02
N HIS A 278 -5.70 -19.79 -0.47
CA HIS A 278 -7.00 -20.21 -0.95
C HIS A 278 -6.98 -20.53 -2.45
N HIS A 279 -6.35 -19.70 -3.28
CA HIS A 279 -6.39 -19.85 -4.72
C HIS A 279 -6.03 -21.29 -5.18
N PRO A 280 -6.82 -21.95 -6.05
CA PRO A 280 -6.62 -23.36 -6.42
C PRO A 280 -5.24 -23.71 -7.01
N SER A 281 -4.58 -22.74 -7.63
CA SER A 281 -3.22 -22.92 -8.17
C SER A 281 -2.14 -23.07 -7.10
N GLN A 282 -2.46 -22.73 -5.84
CA GLN A 282 -1.50 -22.74 -4.74
C GLN A 282 -1.85 -23.79 -3.68
N THR A 283 -0.83 -24.36 -3.05
CA THR A 283 -0.98 -25.28 -1.90
C THR A 283 -0.04 -24.87 -0.78
N ALA A 284 -0.57 -24.61 0.41
CA ALA A 284 0.24 -24.26 1.58
C ALA A 284 1.24 -25.37 1.93
N ILE A 285 2.48 -24.97 2.24
CA ILE A 285 3.57 -25.87 2.65
C ILE A 285 3.66 -25.83 4.17
N HIS A 286 3.09 -26.85 4.84
CA HIS A 286 3.02 -26.94 6.31
C HIS A 286 4.33 -27.41 6.96
N ASN A 287 5.41 -26.66 6.76
CA ASN A 287 6.73 -26.88 7.39
C ASN A 287 7.14 -25.73 8.33
N GLY A 288 6.22 -24.81 8.64
CA GLY A 288 6.44 -23.61 9.45
C GLY A 288 6.88 -22.38 8.64
N SER A 289 7.10 -22.48 7.33
CA SER A 289 7.53 -21.35 6.48
C SER A 289 6.41 -20.39 6.09
N GLY A 290 5.13 -20.78 6.20
CA GLY A 290 4.00 -20.02 5.66
C GLY A 290 3.90 -19.99 4.13
N LEU A 291 4.86 -20.58 3.40
CA LEU A 291 4.91 -20.54 1.95
C LEU A 291 3.84 -21.44 1.31
N SER A 292 3.60 -21.22 0.02
CA SER A 292 2.81 -22.07 -0.84
C SER A 292 3.64 -22.62 -2.01
N SER A 293 3.34 -23.82 -2.49
CA SER A 293 3.75 -24.25 -3.83
C SER A 293 2.79 -23.69 -4.87
N MET A 294 3.25 -23.51 -6.11
CA MET A 294 2.45 -23.07 -7.25
C MET A 294 2.39 -24.18 -8.29
N GLN A 295 1.20 -24.44 -8.85
CA GLN A 295 1.03 -25.27 -10.04
C GLN A 295 1.71 -24.57 -11.23
N PRO A 296 2.74 -25.17 -11.85
CA PRO A 296 3.56 -24.50 -12.85
C PRO A 296 2.78 -23.89 -14.02
N GLU A 297 1.75 -24.59 -14.50
CA GLU A 297 0.87 -24.18 -15.60
C GLU A 297 -0.01 -22.97 -15.27
N TRP A 298 -0.19 -22.66 -13.98
CA TRP A 298 -1.00 -21.54 -13.52
C TRP A 298 -0.19 -20.29 -13.16
N ARG A 299 1.14 -20.38 -13.10
CA ARG A 299 1.99 -19.32 -12.57
C ARG A 299 1.76 -17.99 -13.30
N GLU A 300 1.90 -17.98 -14.62
CA GLU A 300 1.71 -16.76 -15.43
C GLU A 300 0.29 -16.21 -15.29
N ARG A 301 -0.72 -17.10 -15.33
CA ARG A 301 -2.11 -16.71 -15.18
C ARG A 301 -2.39 -16.07 -13.81
N TYR A 302 -1.89 -16.67 -12.73
CA TYR A 302 -2.04 -16.15 -11.38
C TYR A 302 -1.39 -14.76 -11.25
N ILE A 303 -0.18 -14.58 -11.79
CA ILE A 303 0.51 -13.28 -11.73
C ILE A 303 -0.26 -12.22 -12.53
N ALA A 304 -0.76 -12.56 -13.72
CA ALA A 304 -1.57 -11.66 -14.55
C ALA A 304 -2.88 -11.26 -13.83
N ASP A 305 -3.60 -12.23 -13.28
CA ASP A 305 -4.86 -11.98 -12.57
C ASP A 305 -4.64 -11.23 -11.24
N MET A 306 -3.53 -11.50 -10.55
CA MET A 306 -3.12 -10.73 -9.37
C MET A 306 -2.84 -9.27 -9.72
N LYS A 307 -2.18 -9.00 -10.86
CA LYS A 307 -2.01 -7.63 -11.36
C LYS A 307 -3.34 -6.97 -11.70
N ALA A 308 -4.31 -7.71 -12.23
CA ALA A 308 -5.67 -7.20 -12.45
C ALA A 308 -6.35 -6.80 -11.12
N GLN A 309 -6.26 -7.62 -10.06
CA GLN A 309 -6.76 -7.24 -8.72
C GLN A 309 -6.10 -5.94 -8.22
N LEU A 310 -4.80 -5.77 -8.45
CA LEU A 310 -4.08 -4.56 -8.07
C LEU A 310 -4.45 -3.35 -8.94
N ARG A 311 -4.76 -3.54 -10.22
CA ARG A 311 -5.36 -2.50 -11.08
C ARG A 311 -6.69 -2.04 -10.53
N GLU A 312 -7.59 -2.97 -10.18
CA GLU A 312 -8.88 -2.64 -9.57
C GLU A 312 -8.68 -1.80 -8.30
N LEU A 313 -7.71 -2.17 -7.45
CA LEU A 313 -7.37 -1.41 -6.25
C LEU A 313 -6.91 0.02 -6.56
N VAL A 314 -6.00 0.19 -7.52
CA VAL A 314 -5.50 1.50 -7.96
C VAL A 314 -6.62 2.35 -8.57
N GLU A 315 -7.31 1.82 -9.55
CA GLU A 315 -8.31 2.51 -10.35
C GLU A 315 -9.53 2.89 -9.52
N ARG A 316 -10.03 1.93 -8.72
CA ARG A 316 -11.29 2.10 -8.02
C ARG A 316 -11.06 2.78 -6.67
N TYR A 317 -9.99 2.51 -5.93
CA TYR A 317 -9.83 2.96 -4.54
C TYR A 317 -8.72 4.00 -4.34
N ASN A 318 -7.85 4.21 -5.32
CA ASN A 318 -6.80 5.24 -5.32
C ASN A 318 -5.95 5.27 -4.02
N PRO A 319 -5.36 4.16 -3.56
CA PRO A 319 -4.51 4.13 -2.38
C PRO A 319 -3.22 4.94 -2.58
N ALA A 320 -2.76 5.60 -1.53
CA ALA A 320 -1.49 6.32 -1.54
C ALA A 320 -0.28 5.40 -1.32
N VAL A 321 -0.46 4.27 -0.63
CA VAL A 321 0.55 3.24 -0.43
C VAL A 321 -0.06 1.87 -0.76
N LEU A 322 0.68 1.04 -1.51
CA LEU A 322 0.47 -0.41 -1.58
C LEU A 322 1.54 -1.10 -0.75
N TRP A 323 1.12 -1.69 0.37
CA TRP A 323 1.95 -2.39 1.32
C TRP A 323 1.87 -3.90 1.05
N PHE A 324 2.88 -4.46 0.40
CA PHE A 324 2.90 -5.86 0.03
C PHE A 324 3.37 -6.76 1.16
N ASP A 325 2.94 -8.01 1.12
CA ASP A 325 3.51 -9.10 1.88
C ASP A 325 3.41 -10.42 1.09
N GLY A 326 4.01 -11.50 1.60
CA GLY A 326 3.96 -12.79 0.91
C GLY A 326 5.14 -13.05 -0.03
N ASP A 327 6.23 -12.28 0.03
CA ASP A 327 7.34 -12.35 -0.94
C ASP A 327 8.57 -13.14 -0.47
N TRP A 328 8.51 -13.69 0.75
CA TRP A 328 9.65 -14.24 1.50
C TRP A 328 10.17 -15.60 1.02
N GLY A 329 9.69 -16.11 -0.13
CA GLY A 329 10.29 -17.30 -0.71
C GLY A 329 11.71 -17.05 -1.23
N GLU A 330 12.56 -18.05 -1.01
CA GLU A 330 13.96 -18.07 -1.43
C GLU A 330 14.14 -18.53 -2.88
N SER A 331 15.41 -18.71 -3.29
CA SER A 331 15.77 -19.20 -4.62
C SER A 331 15.06 -20.52 -4.97
N GLY A 332 14.42 -20.55 -6.14
CA GLY A 332 13.61 -21.69 -6.59
C GLY A 332 12.13 -21.62 -6.22
N TRP A 333 11.69 -20.59 -5.49
CA TRP A 333 10.27 -20.30 -5.31
C TRP A 333 9.65 -19.66 -6.56
N TRP A 334 8.31 -19.70 -6.68
CA TRP A 334 7.62 -19.28 -7.89
C TRP A 334 7.57 -17.76 -8.09
N TRP A 335 7.63 -16.98 -7.01
CA TRP A 335 7.73 -15.52 -7.04
C TRP A 335 9.18 -15.08 -7.04
N THR A 336 9.63 -14.53 -8.17
CA THR A 336 11.02 -14.21 -8.46
C THR A 336 11.30 -12.71 -8.37
N GLU A 337 12.57 -12.35 -8.40
CA GLU A 337 13.02 -10.95 -8.52
C GLU A 337 12.42 -10.26 -9.75
N ALA A 338 12.37 -10.97 -10.90
CA ALA A 338 11.84 -10.40 -12.13
C ALA A 338 10.34 -10.07 -12.02
N ASP A 339 9.56 -10.91 -11.33
CA ASP A 339 8.13 -10.63 -11.13
C ASP A 339 7.93 -9.44 -10.20
N GLY A 340 8.72 -9.35 -9.12
CA GLY A 340 8.70 -8.21 -8.21
C GLY A 340 9.06 -6.90 -8.90
N ALA A 341 10.10 -6.91 -9.75
CA ALA A 341 10.51 -5.74 -10.52
C ALA A 341 9.43 -5.34 -11.55
N ALA A 342 8.86 -6.32 -12.26
CA ALA A 342 7.78 -6.09 -13.21
C ALA A 342 6.53 -5.53 -12.51
N LEU A 343 6.18 -6.06 -11.33
CA LEU A 343 5.05 -5.59 -10.54
C LEU A 343 5.26 -4.15 -10.04
N TYR A 344 6.45 -3.84 -9.51
CA TYR A 344 6.78 -2.48 -9.08
C TYR A 344 6.63 -1.48 -10.24
N ARG A 345 7.21 -1.79 -11.41
CA ARG A 345 7.11 -0.94 -12.61
C ARG A 345 5.66 -0.78 -13.07
N TYR A 346 4.91 -1.89 -13.16
CA TYR A 346 3.50 -1.90 -13.53
C TYR A 346 2.67 -0.92 -12.68
N LEU A 347 2.82 -0.98 -11.35
CA LEU A 347 2.09 -0.13 -10.42
C LEU A 347 2.51 1.34 -10.48
N ARG A 348 3.80 1.62 -10.66
CA ARG A 348 4.30 3.00 -10.83
C ARG A 348 3.86 3.63 -12.15
N VAL A 349 3.66 2.84 -13.20
CA VAL A 349 3.04 3.31 -14.45
C VAL A 349 1.55 3.61 -14.26
N LEU A 350 0.81 2.73 -13.58
CA LEU A 350 -0.62 2.95 -13.29
C LEU A 350 -0.86 4.16 -12.39
N LYS A 351 0.04 4.40 -11.42
CA LYS A 351 -0.08 5.48 -10.44
C LYS A 351 1.31 6.02 -10.06
N PRO A 352 1.80 7.07 -10.74
CA PRO A 352 3.15 7.59 -10.54
C PRO A 352 3.45 8.08 -9.12
N ASP A 353 2.44 8.54 -8.38
CA ASP A 353 2.55 9.02 -6.99
C ASP A 353 2.40 7.91 -5.94
N LEU A 354 2.15 6.65 -6.34
CA LEU A 354 2.03 5.53 -5.43
C LEU A 354 3.35 5.23 -4.72
N ILE A 355 3.26 4.93 -3.42
CA ILE A 355 4.38 4.44 -2.60
C ILE A 355 4.25 2.93 -2.40
N ILE A 356 5.34 2.19 -2.53
CA ILE A 356 5.35 0.71 -2.44
C ILE A 356 6.43 0.27 -1.45
N ASN A 357 6.14 -0.69 -0.57
CA ASN A 357 7.17 -1.20 0.35
C ASN A 357 8.15 -2.18 -0.34
N GLU A 358 9.25 -2.49 0.34
CA GLU A 358 10.27 -3.44 -0.13
C GLU A 358 9.73 -4.84 -0.45
N ARG A 359 8.62 -5.23 0.18
CA ARG A 359 8.06 -6.59 0.12
C ARG A 359 7.32 -6.87 -1.18
N VAL A 360 7.39 -5.97 -2.17
CA VAL A 360 7.12 -6.34 -3.56
C VAL A 360 8.09 -7.44 -4.03
N LYS A 361 9.35 -7.37 -3.58
CA LYS A 361 10.32 -8.47 -3.43
C LYS A 361 11.55 -7.95 -2.65
N ARG A 362 11.67 -8.35 -1.39
CA ARG A 362 12.74 -7.94 -0.47
C ARG A 362 14.11 -8.42 -0.93
N ASP A 363 15.16 -7.75 -0.44
CA ASP A 363 16.59 -8.06 -0.71
C ASP A 363 17.08 -7.85 -2.15
N HIS A 364 16.28 -7.25 -3.04
CA HIS A 364 16.64 -6.95 -4.44
C HIS A 364 16.66 -5.45 -4.78
N GLY A 365 16.70 -4.57 -3.78
CA GLY A 365 16.74 -3.12 -4.03
C GLY A 365 15.42 -2.49 -4.48
N LEU A 366 14.33 -3.26 -4.51
CA LEU A 366 12.99 -2.81 -4.91
C LEU A 366 12.23 -2.12 -3.78
N GLY A 367 11.18 -1.36 -4.12
CA GLY A 367 10.33 -0.63 -3.18
C GLY A 367 10.92 0.70 -2.71
N ASP A 368 10.04 1.56 -2.20
CA ASP A 368 10.34 2.93 -1.77
C ASP A 368 10.82 3.01 -0.33
N PHE A 369 10.41 2.07 0.53
CA PHE A 369 10.79 2.03 1.93
C PHE A 369 10.93 0.58 2.45
N ARG A 370 11.74 0.42 3.50
CA ARG A 370 11.99 -0.86 4.18
C ARG A 370 11.03 -1.03 5.36
N SER A 371 10.69 -2.26 5.72
CA SER A 371 9.60 -2.61 6.63
C SER A 371 9.99 -3.55 7.80
N PRO A 372 10.91 -3.13 8.72
CA PRO A 372 11.21 -3.89 9.92
C PRO A 372 9.96 -4.25 10.74
N GLU A 373 9.72 -5.52 10.99
CA GLU A 373 8.47 -5.98 11.63
C GLU A 373 8.68 -6.36 13.09
N GLN A 374 7.83 -5.85 13.99
CA GLN A 374 7.86 -6.14 15.44
C GLN A 374 9.15 -5.74 16.18
N PHE A 375 10.10 -5.03 15.54
CA PHE A 375 11.28 -4.48 16.20
C PHE A 375 11.66 -3.09 15.70
N ILE A 376 12.25 -2.29 16.60
CA ILE A 376 12.84 -0.99 16.25
C ILE A 376 14.34 -1.24 15.96
N PRO A 377 14.86 -0.86 14.78
CA PRO A 377 16.29 -0.90 14.50
C PRO A 377 17.12 -0.23 15.59
N ALA A 378 18.31 -0.76 15.88
CA ALA A 378 19.19 -0.23 16.92
C ALA A 378 19.62 1.22 16.63
N THR A 379 19.87 1.53 15.35
CA THR A 379 20.21 2.86 14.83
C THR A 379 19.23 3.27 13.72
N GLY A 380 19.27 4.54 13.31
CA GLY A 380 18.64 4.95 12.05
C GLY A 380 19.18 4.16 10.85
N LEU A 381 18.34 3.99 9.84
CA LEU A 381 18.68 3.30 8.59
C LEU A 381 18.96 4.34 7.48
N PRO A 382 19.83 4.04 6.51
CA PRO A 382 20.22 4.98 5.45
C PRO A 382 19.17 5.11 4.33
N TYR A 383 17.96 4.60 4.55
CA TYR A 383 16.84 4.58 3.62
C TYR A 383 15.54 4.81 4.39
N ASP A 384 14.50 5.24 3.68
CA ASP A 384 13.16 5.37 4.25
C ASP A 384 12.70 4.03 4.82
N TRP A 385 12.13 4.03 6.03
CA TRP A 385 11.71 2.81 6.70
C TRP A 385 10.51 3.04 7.63
N GLU A 386 9.70 2.00 7.75
CA GLU A 386 8.52 1.97 8.61
C GLU A 386 8.54 0.68 9.39
N THR A 387 8.40 0.76 10.71
CA THR A 387 8.14 -0.45 11.49
C THR A 387 6.66 -0.61 11.74
N CYS A 388 6.15 -1.79 11.43
CA CYS A 388 4.82 -2.20 11.81
C CYS A 388 4.89 -2.97 13.14
N MET A 389 3.97 -2.67 14.07
CA MET A 389 3.85 -3.45 15.31
C MET A 389 2.42 -3.64 15.78
N THR A 390 2.20 -4.76 16.47
CA THR A 390 0.96 -5.12 17.16
C THR A 390 0.83 -4.42 18.52
N MET A 391 -0.40 -4.08 18.93
CA MET A 391 -0.66 -3.63 20.30
C MET A 391 -0.65 -4.77 21.32
N ASN A 392 -0.97 -5.98 20.89
CA ASN A 392 -0.89 -7.23 21.63
C ASN A 392 0.08 -8.17 20.92
N GLU A 393 -0.13 -9.49 20.91
CA GLU A 393 0.74 -10.48 20.24
C GLU A 393 0.18 -10.95 18.88
N ASN A 394 -0.89 -10.33 18.37
CA ASN A 394 -1.56 -10.74 17.12
C ASN A 394 -1.86 -9.56 16.19
N TRP A 395 -1.83 -9.80 14.88
CA TRP A 395 -2.25 -8.79 13.90
C TRP A 395 -3.78 -8.79 13.76
N GLY A 396 -4.34 -9.93 13.35
CA GLY A 396 -5.77 -10.17 13.32
C GLY A 396 -6.37 -10.37 14.72
N PHE A 397 -7.69 -10.26 14.83
CA PHE A 397 -8.38 -10.40 16.11
C PHE A 397 -8.14 -11.79 16.74
N HIS A 398 -7.74 -11.78 18.01
CA HIS A 398 -7.54 -12.99 18.82
C HIS A 398 -8.27 -12.85 20.17
N ALA A 399 -9.31 -13.67 20.39
CA ALA A 399 -10.25 -13.48 21.51
C ALA A 399 -9.62 -13.68 22.90
N THR A 400 -8.55 -14.47 23.00
CA THR A 400 -7.90 -14.80 24.27
C THR A 400 -6.55 -14.11 24.46
N ASP A 401 -6.13 -13.27 23.52
CA ASP A 401 -4.90 -12.50 23.65
C ASP A 401 -5.14 -11.27 24.53
N ASN A 402 -4.53 -11.29 25.71
CA ASN A 402 -4.62 -10.22 26.69
C ASN A 402 -3.25 -9.59 26.98
N GLN A 403 -2.22 -9.88 26.18
CA GLN A 403 -0.86 -9.37 26.35
C GLN A 403 -0.68 -8.00 25.70
N TRP A 404 -1.45 -7.03 26.18
CA TRP A 404 -1.45 -5.70 25.60
C TRP A 404 -0.28 -4.84 26.08
N LYS A 405 0.48 -4.28 25.14
CA LYS A 405 1.51 -3.26 25.39
C LYS A 405 0.90 -2.07 26.13
N SER A 406 1.67 -1.46 27.02
CA SER A 406 1.24 -0.28 27.77
C SER A 406 1.22 0.96 26.88
N VAL A 407 0.42 1.97 27.23
CA VAL A 407 0.42 3.27 26.52
C VAL A 407 1.81 3.90 26.52
N ALA A 408 2.52 3.85 27.65
CA ALA A 408 3.89 4.35 27.77
C ALA A 408 4.84 3.66 26.78
N THR A 409 4.75 2.33 26.65
CA THR A 409 5.54 1.57 25.66
C THR A 409 5.24 2.03 24.24
N LEU A 410 3.96 2.20 23.89
CA LEU A 410 3.57 2.59 22.53
C LEU A 410 4.05 4.01 22.17
N ILE A 411 3.96 4.96 23.11
CA ILE A 411 4.47 6.33 22.93
C ILE A 411 6.00 6.33 22.83
N GLN A 412 6.68 5.60 23.71
CA GLN A 412 8.14 5.51 23.67
C GLN A 412 8.64 4.85 22.38
N ASN A 413 7.92 3.85 21.86
CA ASN A 413 8.21 3.26 20.55
C ASN A 413 8.08 4.30 19.44
N LEU A 414 6.96 5.06 19.40
CA LEU A 414 6.77 6.13 18.42
C LEU A 414 7.93 7.13 18.44
N VAL A 415 8.32 7.58 19.63
CA VAL A 415 9.42 8.52 19.80
C VAL A 415 10.75 7.91 19.35
N ASP A 416 11.06 6.67 19.74
CA ASP A 416 12.31 6.00 19.37
C ASP A 416 12.40 5.83 17.84
N ILE A 417 11.33 5.39 17.20
CA ILE A 417 11.21 5.26 15.75
C ILE A 417 11.43 6.62 15.07
N THR A 418 10.73 7.65 15.53
CA THR A 418 10.84 9.01 14.96
C THR A 418 12.24 9.59 15.16
N SER A 419 12.89 9.33 16.29
CA SER A 419 14.28 9.75 16.58
C SER A 419 15.31 9.13 15.63
N LYS A 420 14.92 8.08 14.93
CA LYS A 420 15.70 7.33 13.93
C LYS A 420 15.17 7.56 12.50
N ALA A 421 14.34 8.60 12.31
CA ALA A 421 13.69 8.99 11.05
C ALA A 421 12.77 7.92 10.42
N GLY A 422 12.27 6.96 11.20
CA GLY A 422 11.30 5.98 10.74
C GLY A 422 9.85 6.43 10.90
N ASN A 423 8.94 5.64 10.32
CA ASN A 423 7.50 5.70 10.57
C ASN A 423 7.04 4.53 11.45
N PHE A 424 5.99 4.75 12.23
CA PHE A 424 5.38 3.74 13.08
C PHE A 424 3.98 3.37 12.56
N LEU A 425 3.83 2.13 12.08
CA LEU A 425 2.55 1.59 11.63
C LEU A 425 1.95 0.70 12.75
N LEU A 426 1.03 1.26 13.52
CA LEU A 426 0.48 0.62 14.72
C LEU A 426 -0.80 -0.15 14.39
N ASN A 427 -0.81 -1.45 14.67
CA ASN A 427 -1.89 -2.33 14.27
C ASN A 427 -3.10 -2.35 15.23
N ILE A 428 -4.28 -2.51 14.64
CA ILE A 428 -5.51 -3.00 15.27
C ILE A 428 -6.07 -4.21 14.52
N GLY A 429 -6.70 -5.14 15.26
CA GLY A 429 -7.45 -6.27 14.71
C GLY A 429 -8.94 -6.16 15.06
N PRO A 430 -9.78 -5.60 14.18
CA PRO A 430 -11.23 -5.51 14.39
C PRO A 430 -11.90 -6.88 14.49
N LYS A 431 -13.01 -6.96 15.21
CA LYS A 431 -13.81 -8.18 15.35
C LYS A 431 -14.62 -8.47 14.09
N ALA A 432 -15.13 -9.69 13.96
CA ALA A 432 -15.98 -10.09 12.82
C ALA A 432 -17.23 -9.22 12.61
N ASP A 433 -17.77 -8.63 13.69
CA ASP A 433 -18.95 -7.76 13.62
C ASP A 433 -18.63 -6.33 13.14
N GLY A 434 -17.35 -5.99 12.93
CA GLY A 434 -16.91 -4.66 12.52
C GLY A 434 -16.57 -3.70 13.68
N THR A 435 -16.66 -4.15 14.93
CA THR A 435 -16.24 -3.34 16.08
C THR A 435 -14.73 -3.45 16.34
N ILE A 436 -14.12 -2.33 16.74
CA ILE A 436 -12.72 -2.30 17.20
C ILE A 436 -12.69 -2.75 18.68
N PRO A 437 -11.75 -3.62 19.10
CA PRO A 437 -11.59 -4.00 20.50
C PRO A 437 -11.40 -2.78 21.41
N GLN A 438 -12.08 -2.78 22.56
CA GLN A 438 -12.07 -1.65 23.51
C GLN A 438 -10.65 -1.29 23.97
N GLN A 439 -9.79 -2.30 24.17
CA GLN A 439 -8.39 -2.13 24.56
C GLN A 439 -7.58 -1.36 23.49
N SER A 440 -7.91 -1.53 22.20
CA SER A 440 -7.31 -0.75 21.12
C SER A 440 -7.80 0.69 21.16
N ILE A 441 -9.11 0.90 21.37
CA ILE A 441 -9.72 2.24 21.48
C ILE A 441 -9.07 3.05 22.61
N GLU A 442 -8.89 2.45 23.79
CA GLU A 442 -8.26 3.09 24.95
C GLU A 442 -6.82 3.55 24.65
N ARG A 443 -6.03 2.69 24.00
CA ARG A 443 -4.63 3.00 23.64
C ARG A 443 -4.54 4.06 22.57
N LEU A 444 -5.36 3.95 21.52
CA LEU A 444 -5.44 4.95 20.45
C LEU A 444 -5.84 6.32 21.00
N THR A 445 -6.84 6.34 21.90
CA THR A 445 -7.29 7.58 22.55
C THR A 445 -6.16 8.20 23.37
N ALA A 446 -5.48 7.43 24.22
CA ALA A 446 -4.39 7.95 25.05
C ALA A 446 -3.16 8.40 24.24
N ILE A 447 -2.85 7.71 23.14
CA ILE A 447 -1.81 8.16 22.19
C ILE A 447 -2.21 9.48 21.54
N GLY A 448 -3.48 9.61 21.14
CA GLY A 448 -4.05 10.84 20.60
C GLY A 448 -3.92 12.02 21.56
N GLU A 449 -4.33 11.84 22.82
CA GLU A 449 -4.21 12.85 23.87
C GLU A 449 -2.75 13.31 24.09
N TRP A 450 -1.79 12.39 23.98
CA TRP A 450 -0.37 12.72 24.05
C TRP A 450 0.10 13.48 22.80
N LEU A 451 -0.32 13.06 21.60
CA LEU A 451 0.04 13.71 20.33
C LEU A 451 -0.60 15.08 20.16
N ASP A 452 -1.78 15.33 20.71
CA ASP A 452 -2.40 16.66 20.73
C ASP A 452 -1.53 17.68 21.49
N ARG A 453 -0.81 17.22 22.53
CA ARG A 453 0.06 18.07 23.34
C ARG A 453 1.50 18.13 22.81
N TYR A 454 2.04 17.01 22.35
CA TYR A 454 3.47 16.86 22.04
C TYR A 454 3.77 16.55 20.57
N GLY A 455 2.76 16.44 19.71
CA GLY A 455 2.90 16.00 18.31
C GLY A 455 3.78 16.89 17.45
N GLU A 456 4.01 18.16 17.82
CA GLU A 456 4.98 19.02 17.12
C GLU A 456 6.40 18.44 17.15
N SER A 457 6.73 17.67 18.19
CA SER A 457 7.98 16.94 18.35
C SER A 457 8.04 15.59 17.63
N ILE A 458 7.01 15.26 16.84
CA ILE A 458 6.91 14.03 16.05
C ILE A 458 6.76 14.36 14.58
N TYR A 459 5.65 14.99 14.19
CA TYR A 459 5.32 15.17 12.76
C TYR A 459 6.35 16.06 12.06
N GLY A 460 6.87 15.61 10.91
CA GLY A 460 7.85 16.37 10.13
C GLY A 460 9.19 16.63 10.84
N THR A 461 9.52 15.92 11.93
CA THR A 461 10.87 15.95 12.50
C THR A 461 11.81 15.05 11.72
N THR A 462 13.13 15.27 11.81
CA THR A 462 14.16 14.33 11.36
C THR A 462 14.80 13.59 12.54
N ALA A 463 15.68 12.63 12.23
CA ALA A 463 16.46 11.89 13.22
C ALA A 463 17.28 12.79 14.15
N SER A 464 17.66 12.22 15.30
CA SER A 464 18.60 12.80 16.25
C SER A 464 19.86 13.32 15.54
N PRO A 465 20.34 14.54 15.85
CA PRO A 465 21.62 15.04 15.35
C PRO A 465 22.83 14.41 16.05
N PHE A 466 22.61 13.65 17.12
CA PHE A 466 23.68 13.05 17.93
C PHE A 466 23.91 11.59 17.56
N ALA A 467 25.18 11.19 17.51
CA ALA A 467 25.60 9.81 17.27
C ALA A 467 25.23 8.88 18.44
N GLU A 468 25.24 9.39 19.67
CA GLU A 468 24.91 8.63 20.87
C GLU A 468 23.45 8.84 21.29
N THR A 469 22.78 7.74 21.64
CA THR A 469 21.44 7.76 22.21
C THR A 469 21.53 7.88 23.74
N PRO A 470 20.88 8.87 24.37
CA PRO A 470 20.94 9.00 25.82
C PRO A 470 20.15 7.90 26.53
N ALA A 471 20.63 7.45 27.69
CA ALA A 471 19.94 6.45 28.51
C ALA A 471 18.60 6.93 29.09
N TRP A 472 18.40 8.25 29.20
CA TRP A 472 17.19 8.84 29.75
C TRP A 472 16.07 9.01 28.73
N GLY A 473 16.34 8.89 27.41
CA GLY A 473 15.34 9.24 26.41
C GLY A 473 15.85 9.34 24.97
N ARG A 474 15.27 10.25 24.18
CA ARG A 474 15.53 10.38 22.74
C ARG A 474 15.52 11.84 22.28
N TYR A 475 16.01 12.06 21.06
CA TYR A 475 15.94 13.36 20.39
C TYR A 475 15.27 13.29 19.03
N THR A 476 14.52 14.32 18.70
CA THR A 476 14.05 14.59 17.34
C THR A 476 14.35 16.05 17.03
N GLN A 477 14.38 16.43 15.76
CA GLN A 477 14.68 17.82 15.41
C GLN A 477 13.88 18.35 14.23
N LYS A 478 13.75 19.67 14.20
CA LYS A 478 13.29 20.48 13.08
C LYS A 478 14.26 21.66 12.89
N PRO A 479 14.22 22.37 11.75
CA PRO A 479 14.98 23.60 11.60
C PRO A 479 14.77 24.54 12.80
N GLY A 480 15.86 24.83 13.53
CA GLY A 480 15.85 25.72 14.69
C GLY A 480 15.24 25.15 15.99
N ARG A 481 14.83 23.87 16.04
CA ARG A 481 14.25 23.24 17.23
C ARG A 481 14.82 21.83 17.45
N LEU A 482 15.35 21.59 18.64
CA LEU A 482 15.70 20.25 19.13
C LEU A 482 14.70 19.87 20.22
N TYR A 483 14.08 18.70 20.10
CA TYR A 483 13.17 18.16 21.10
C TYR A 483 13.87 17.04 21.88
N ALA A 484 13.93 17.19 23.20
CA ALA A 484 14.42 16.17 24.12
C ALA A 484 13.22 15.43 24.72
N HIS A 485 13.06 14.16 24.37
CA HIS A 485 11.99 13.29 24.87
C HIS A 485 12.49 12.52 26.08
N VAL A 486 12.05 12.89 27.29
CA VAL A 486 12.57 12.34 28.54
C VAL A 486 11.70 11.19 29.02
N PHE A 487 12.18 9.95 28.87
CA PHE A 487 11.48 8.74 29.32
C PHE A 487 11.72 8.46 30.80
N ASN A 488 12.96 8.71 31.26
CA ASN A 488 13.37 8.54 32.64
C ASN A 488 13.66 9.92 33.24
N TRP A 489 12.69 10.48 33.96
CA TRP A 489 12.82 11.81 34.56
C TRP A 489 13.91 11.82 35.65
N PRO A 490 14.95 12.68 35.56
CA PRO A 490 16.00 12.77 36.56
C PRO A 490 15.48 13.18 37.95
N THR A 491 15.83 12.39 38.97
CA THR A 491 15.37 12.62 40.36
C THR A 491 16.11 13.75 41.06
N ASP A 492 17.30 14.13 40.58
CA ASP A 492 18.08 15.28 41.03
C ASP A 492 17.65 16.60 40.36
N GLY A 493 16.65 16.54 39.47
CA GLY A 493 16.14 17.69 38.73
C GLY A 493 17.11 18.24 37.69
N GLN A 494 18.10 17.47 37.25
CA GLN A 494 19.10 17.91 36.27
C GLN A 494 19.15 16.97 35.07
N LEU A 495 18.96 17.54 33.87
CA LEU A 495 19.08 16.83 32.61
C LEU A 495 20.34 17.28 31.87
N THR A 496 21.28 16.36 31.67
CA THR A 496 22.51 16.64 30.93
C THR A 496 22.32 16.31 29.45
N LEU A 497 22.54 17.31 28.61
CA LEU A 497 22.52 17.24 27.15
C LEU A 497 23.94 17.49 26.60
N PRO A 498 24.27 17.00 25.39
CA PRO A 498 25.43 17.50 24.65
C PRO A 498 25.36 19.02 24.47
N ALA A 499 26.48 19.70 24.29
CA ALA A 499 26.50 21.12 23.97
C ALA A 499 25.68 21.40 22.69
N ILE A 500 24.72 22.32 22.78
CA ILE A 500 23.86 22.73 21.68
C ILE A 500 24.37 24.10 21.19
N PRO A 501 24.91 24.19 19.96
CA PRO A 501 25.39 25.45 19.41
C PRO A 501 24.26 26.48 19.35
N ASN A 502 24.55 27.72 19.74
CA ASN A 502 23.62 28.85 19.69
C ASN A 502 22.31 28.64 20.47
N LEU A 503 22.30 27.81 21.52
CA LEU A 503 21.14 27.59 22.38
C LEU A 503 20.63 28.92 22.96
N GLN A 504 19.42 29.31 22.55
CA GLN A 504 18.78 30.55 23.00
C GLN A 504 17.85 30.33 24.20
N ARG A 505 17.18 29.17 24.25
CA ARG A 505 16.10 28.92 25.20
C ARG A 505 15.83 27.42 25.35
N VAL A 506 15.49 27.03 26.56
CA VAL A 506 14.97 25.70 26.89
C VAL A 506 13.63 25.88 27.61
N TYR A 507 12.63 25.07 27.29
CA TYR A 507 11.29 25.11 27.89
C TYR A 507 10.61 23.75 27.76
N LEU A 508 9.57 23.51 28.56
CA LEU A 508 8.70 22.34 28.39
C LEU A 508 7.70 22.60 27.27
N LEU A 509 7.49 21.62 26.39
CA LEU A 509 6.66 21.82 25.19
C LEU A 509 5.20 22.18 25.51
N ASP A 510 4.68 21.75 26.66
CA ASP A 510 3.35 22.08 27.18
C ASP A 510 3.30 23.38 28.02
N SER A 511 4.43 24.08 28.15
CA SER A 511 4.55 25.36 28.85
C SER A 511 5.58 26.28 28.15
N PRO A 512 5.36 26.61 26.86
CA PRO A 512 6.35 27.31 26.04
C PRO A 512 6.64 28.75 26.47
N ASP A 513 5.81 29.33 27.33
CA ASP A 513 6.04 30.66 27.90
C ASP A 513 7.02 30.65 29.08
N ASN A 514 7.30 29.48 29.66
CA ASN A 514 8.17 29.34 30.83
C ASN A 514 9.55 28.78 30.44
N SER A 515 10.59 29.62 30.53
CA SER A 515 11.97 29.17 30.30
C SER A 515 12.50 28.35 31.48
N LEU A 516 13.16 27.25 31.18
CA LEU A 516 13.97 26.49 32.13
C LEU A 516 15.37 27.10 32.22
N GLY A 517 15.91 27.14 33.44
CA GLY A 517 17.30 27.52 33.66
C GLY A 517 18.25 26.43 33.18
N TYR A 518 19.38 26.81 32.58
CA TYR A 518 20.43 25.89 32.18
C TYR A 518 21.81 26.49 32.43
N THR A 519 22.81 25.63 32.62
CA THR A 519 24.23 26.00 32.63
C THR A 519 24.94 25.36 31.44
N LEU A 520 25.88 26.10 30.86
CA LEU A 520 26.79 25.58 29.84
C LEU A 520 28.13 25.32 30.53
N GLU A 521 28.51 24.06 30.62
CA GLU A 521 29.71 23.58 31.29
C GLU A 521 30.46 22.69 30.31
N ASP A 522 31.66 23.11 29.90
CA ASP A 522 32.47 22.42 28.88
C ASP A 522 31.66 22.13 27.57
N GLU A 523 31.68 20.87 27.11
CA GLU A 523 30.93 20.34 25.95
C GLU A 523 29.51 19.85 26.32
N LYS A 524 28.93 20.34 27.42
CA LYS A 524 27.61 19.92 27.93
C LYS A 524 26.69 21.09 28.26
N CYS A 525 25.38 20.83 28.16
CA CYS A 525 24.32 21.70 28.63
C CYS A 525 23.54 21.00 29.73
N VAL A 526 23.52 21.56 30.94
CA VAL A 526 22.77 21.02 32.09
C VAL A 526 21.51 21.83 32.29
N VAL A 527 20.35 21.23 32.01
CA VAL A 527 19.03 21.84 32.15
C VAL A 527 18.45 21.52 33.52
N ARG A 528 17.93 22.55 34.21
CA ARG A 528 17.19 22.39 35.46
C ARG A 528 15.73 22.05 35.16
N LEU A 529 15.33 20.86 35.53
CA LEU A 529 13.98 20.36 35.34
C LEU A 529 13.11 20.62 36.59
N PRO A 530 11.78 20.73 36.42
CA PRO A 530 10.85 20.61 37.53
C PRO A 530 11.02 19.29 38.30
N LYS A 531 10.67 19.32 39.59
CA LYS A 531 10.77 18.15 40.48
C LYS A 531 9.87 17.00 40.02
N GLU A 532 8.71 17.32 39.50
CA GLU A 532 7.73 16.35 39.00
C GLU A 532 7.75 16.33 37.47
N ALA A 533 7.65 15.13 36.89
CA ALA A 533 7.52 14.96 35.46
C ALA A 533 6.17 15.56 34.99
N PRO A 534 6.14 16.40 33.94
CA PRO A 534 4.89 17.00 33.45
C PRO A 534 3.89 15.98 32.88
N ASN A 535 4.40 14.84 32.42
CA ASN A 535 3.63 13.68 31.96
C ASN A 535 4.31 12.42 32.57
N PRO A 536 3.84 11.96 33.75
CA PRO A 536 4.47 10.89 34.52
C PRO A 536 4.16 9.48 34.00
#